data_AF-S7WVV8-F1
#
_entry.id   AF-S7WVV8-F1
#
_cell.length_a   1.000
_cell.length_b   1.000
_cell.length_c   1.000
_cell.angle_alpha   90.00
_cell.angle_beta   90.00
_cell.angle_gamma   90.00
#
_symmetry.space_group_name_H-M   'P 1'
#
loop_
_entity.id
_entity.type
_entity.pdbx_description
1 polymer ?
#
loop_
_entity_poly.entity_id
_entity_poly.type
_entity_poly.pdbx_seq_one_letter_code
_entity_poly.pdbx_strand_id
1 'polypeptide(L)'
;MNFKPLALLVISTTFLTACGIAPTKKEKIVEPFVFKEPDPTPPFYALNPIKYDAPPSFEVAIKDASTQPVTKMVVSLQNDPTKSATLDINKLIVPTIDSSERRMKYAVLAGENEIDVTEIDDFLQLVEGKARHYPPRFTERQERKGYEVKLKEITHKLDALAEKPNASMDILTRAFKASVMARNLDLGTAYTSKSLTYAQRILAINPNDPETNFWFGFGLSEGGGQREAIPYLDKAIKGGVQEAYLSAANNFLWLEQKKNALQTLKNYKINYPDEAEVVDRLIQEVESGKRWNMWQVLN
;
A
#
# COMPACT_ATOMS: atom_id res chain seq x y z
N MET A 1 29.65 51.16 -27.08
CA MET A 1 29.37 52.61 -27.14
C MET A 1 28.14 52.83 -28.00
N ASN A 2 27.10 53.41 -27.41
CA ASN A 2 25.92 53.93 -28.10
C ASN A 2 26.32 55.07 -29.07
N PHE A 3 25.63 55.20 -30.19
CA PHE A 3 24.81 56.37 -30.59
C PHE A 3 24.34 56.22 -32.07
N LYS A 4 23.03 56.36 -32.30
CA LYS A 4 22.36 56.52 -33.62
C LYS A 4 22.57 57.97 -34.13
N PRO A 5 22.34 58.32 -35.42
CA PRO A 5 21.01 58.77 -35.92
C PRO A 5 20.72 58.41 -37.42
N LEU A 6 19.50 58.09 -37.85
CA LEU A 6 18.33 58.93 -38.29
C LEU A 6 18.40 59.47 -39.74
N ALA A 7 17.45 59.03 -40.60
CA ALA A 7 16.82 59.70 -41.77
C ALA A 7 16.23 58.61 -42.70
N LEU A 8 15.09 58.69 -43.40
CA LEU A 8 13.96 59.60 -43.58
C LEU A 8 12.86 58.72 -44.25
N LEU A 9 11.63 58.64 -43.72
CA LEU A 9 10.39 59.25 -44.27
C LEU A 9 9.88 58.64 -45.60
N VAL A 10 8.63 58.12 -45.61
CA VAL A 10 7.50 58.55 -46.48
C VAL A 10 6.27 57.65 -46.32
N ILE A 11 5.24 58.22 -45.68
CA ILE A 11 3.80 58.34 -46.05
C ILE A 11 3.06 57.10 -46.59
N SER A 12 2.02 56.67 -45.87
CA SER A 12 0.62 56.83 -46.32
C SER A 12 -0.37 56.28 -45.28
N THR A 13 -1.02 57.20 -44.58
CA THR A 13 -2.22 56.97 -43.77
C THR A 13 -3.42 56.80 -44.68
N THR A 14 -4.03 55.62 -44.68
CA THR A 14 -5.44 55.45 -45.10
C THR A 14 -6.26 55.18 -43.84
N PHE A 15 -7.11 56.15 -43.50
CA PHE A 15 -8.16 55.99 -42.50
C PHE A 15 -9.26 55.11 -43.10
N LEU A 16 -9.36 53.87 -42.65
CA LEU A 16 -10.57 53.08 -42.77
C LEU A 16 -11.15 52.90 -41.37
N THR A 17 -12.17 53.70 -41.07
CA THR A 17 -13.07 53.52 -39.94
C THR A 17 -13.95 52.30 -40.20
N ALA A 18 -13.43 51.12 -39.86
CA ALA A 18 -14.24 49.92 -39.69
C ALA A 18 -14.66 49.82 -38.21
N CYS A 19 -15.95 50.00 -37.94
CA CYS A 19 -16.57 49.64 -36.67
C CYS A 19 -16.50 48.11 -36.51
N GLY A 20 -15.36 47.59 -36.06
CA GLY A 20 -15.19 46.21 -35.65
C GLY A 20 -15.65 46.03 -34.21
N ILE A 21 -16.67 45.20 -34.02
CA ILE A 21 -17.09 44.69 -32.71
C ILE A 21 -15.85 44.07 -32.06
N ALA A 22 -15.47 44.54 -30.87
CA ALA A 22 -14.39 43.95 -30.10
C ALA A 22 -14.66 42.44 -29.91
N PRO A 23 -13.66 41.56 -30.13
CA PRO A 23 -13.86 40.13 -29.88
C PRO A 23 -14.20 39.95 -28.41
N THR A 24 -15.41 39.48 -28.13
CA THR A 24 -15.79 39.00 -26.82
C THR A 24 -14.78 37.93 -26.42
N LYS A 25 -14.02 38.18 -25.34
CA LYS A 25 -13.31 37.12 -24.64
C LYS A 25 -14.36 36.07 -24.30
N LYS A 26 -14.39 34.97 -25.08
CA LYS A 26 -14.96 33.73 -24.59
C LYS A 26 -14.09 33.36 -23.39
N GLU A 27 -14.58 33.63 -22.19
CA GLU A 27 -14.11 32.92 -21.02
C GLU A 27 -14.18 31.45 -21.40
N LYS A 28 -13.01 30.84 -21.63
CA LYS A 28 -12.92 29.39 -21.54
C LYS A 28 -13.38 29.10 -20.13
N ILE A 29 -14.61 28.61 -20.00
CA ILE A 29 -15.02 27.85 -18.83
C ILE A 29 -13.92 26.81 -18.71
N VAL A 30 -13.03 27.02 -17.75
CA VAL A 30 -12.06 26.00 -17.36
C VAL A 30 -12.93 24.94 -16.74
N GLU A 31 -13.35 23.97 -17.55
CA GLU A 31 -13.89 22.74 -17.00
C GLU A 31 -12.88 22.29 -15.95
N PRO A 32 -13.28 22.14 -14.68
CA PRO A 32 -12.36 21.71 -13.65
C PRO A 32 -11.71 20.43 -14.16
N PHE A 33 -10.39 20.40 -14.21
CA PHE A 33 -9.66 19.19 -14.54
C PHE A 33 -10.07 18.14 -13.50
N VAL A 34 -11.00 17.25 -13.89
CA VAL A 34 -11.39 16.12 -13.07
C VAL A 34 -10.29 15.10 -13.24
N PHE A 35 -9.37 15.08 -12.27
CA PHE A 35 -8.41 13.99 -12.19
C PHE A 35 -9.20 12.69 -12.02
N LYS A 36 -9.27 11.88 -13.07
CA LYS A 36 -9.76 10.51 -12.99
C LYS A 36 -8.56 9.64 -12.64
N GLU A 37 -8.65 8.93 -11.52
CA GLU A 37 -7.65 7.93 -11.17
C GLU A 37 -7.54 6.91 -12.31
N PRO A 38 -6.33 6.60 -12.79
CA PRO A 38 -6.14 5.58 -13.81
C PRO A 38 -6.56 4.22 -13.25
N ASP A 39 -7.00 3.32 -14.11
CA ASP A 39 -7.28 1.94 -13.71
C ASP A 39 -6.00 1.31 -13.12
N PRO A 40 -6.09 0.59 -11.98
CA PRO A 40 -4.91 0.04 -11.32
C PRO A 40 -4.25 -1.02 -12.21
N THR A 41 -2.93 -0.93 -12.36
CA THR A 41 -2.14 -1.91 -13.10
C THR A 41 -1.95 -3.18 -12.27
N PRO A 42 -1.64 -4.34 -12.87
CA PRO A 42 -1.44 -5.58 -12.12
C PRO A 42 -0.41 -5.45 -10.98
N PRO A 43 -0.61 -6.14 -9.84
CA PRO A 43 0.36 -6.11 -8.75
C PRO A 43 1.69 -6.73 -9.18
N PHE A 44 2.80 -6.21 -8.66
CA PHE A 44 4.13 -6.79 -8.85
C PHE A 44 4.36 -7.94 -7.87
N TYR A 45 3.94 -7.77 -6.61
CA TYR A 45 4.04 -8.79 -5.57
C TYR A 45 2.73 -9.58 -5.47
N ALA A 46 2.82 -10.87 -5.15
CA ALA A 46 1.63 -11.69 -4.91
C ALA A 46 0.78 -11.09 -3.79
N LEU A 47 -0.53 -10.97 -3.98
CA LEU A 47 -1.42 -10.32 -3.02
C LEU A 47 -1.56 -11.09 -1.69
N ASN A 48 -1.15 -12.37 -1.67
CA ASN A 48 -1.13 -13.19 -0.46
C ASN A 48 0.31 -13.65 -0.14
N PRO A 49 1.06 -12.93 0.73
CA PRO A 49 2.43 -13.31 1.07
C PRO A 49 2.53 -14.57 1.95
N ILE A 50 1.42 -15.00 2.55
CA ILE A 50 1.37 -16.20 3.39
C ILE A 50 1.34 -17.45 2.51
N LYS A 51 0.58 -17.41 1.41
CA LYS A 51 0.39 -18.52 0.49
C LYS A 51 0.04 -18.01 -0.92
N TYR A 52 0.98 -18.09 -1.85
CA TYR A 52 0.86 -17.46 -3.18
C TYR A 52 -0.25 -18.02 -4.07
N ASP A 53 -0.59 -19.30 -3.92
CA ASP A 53 -1.66 -20.00 -4.65
C ASP A 53 -3.04 -19.84 -4.00
N ALA A 54 -3.16 -19.10 -2.90
CA ALA A 54 -4.41 -18.89 -2.19
C ALA A 54 -4.88 -17.43 -2.29
N PRO A 55 -6.20 -17.17 -2.32
CA PRO A 55 -6.71 -15.81 -2.28
C PRO A 55 -6.27 -15.11 -1.00
N PRO A 56 -5.98 -13.81 -1.05
CA PRO A 56 -5.67 -13.00 0.12
C PRO A 56 -6.85 -12.95 1.09
N SER A 57 -6.56 -12.72 2.38
CA SER A 57 -7.58 -12.73 3.46
C SER A 57 -8.73 -11.75 3.23
N PHE A 58 -8.46 -10.60 2.61
CA PHE A 58 -9.49 -9.63 2.23
C PHE A 58 -10.50 -10.20 1.23
N GLU A 59 -10.04 -10.86 0.16
CA GLU A 59 -10.95 -11.44 -0.85
C GLU A 59 -11.81 -12.56 -0.24
N VAL A 60 -11.22 -13.38 0.64
CA VAL A 60 -11.96 -14.38 1.41
C VAL A 60 -13.03 -13.70 2.26
N ALA A 61 -12.67 -12.63 2.98
CA ALA A 61 -13.60 -11.91 3.84
C ALA A 61 -14.75 -11.25 3.07
N ILE A 62 -14.49 -10.68 1.88
CA ILE A 62 -15.54 -10.13 1.00
C ILE A 62 -16.48 -11.22 0.52
N LYS A 63 -15.94 -12.36 0.10
CA LYS A 63 -16.74 -13.51 -0.31
C LYS A 63 -17.62 -13.98 0.84
N ASP A 64 -17.04 -14.16 2.03
CA ASP A 64 -17.77 -14.58 3.22
C ASP A 64 -18.88 -13.57 3.55
N ALA A 65 -18.58 -12.27 3.59
CA ALA A 65 -19.56 -11.21 3.82
C ALA A 65 -20.74 -11.27 2.85
N SER A 66 -20.49 -11.56 1.57
CA SER A 66 -21.51 -11.66 0.52
C SER A 66 -22.43 -12.88 0.65
N THR A 67 -21.97 -13.93 1.34
CA THR A 67 -22.75 -15.16 1.56
C THR A 67 -23.57 -15.12 2.86
N GLN A 68 -23.27 -14.18 3.75
CA GLN A 68 -23.96 -14.05 5.03
C GLN A 68 -25.32 -13.37 4.86
N PRO A 69 -26.33 -13.72 5.69
CA PRO A 69 -27.59 -13.00 5.72
C PRO A 69 -27.36 -11.50 5.98
N VAL A 70 -28.10 -10.66 5.25
CA VAL A 70 -28.02 -9.20 5.42
C VAL A 70 -29.29 -8.68 6.09
N THR A 71 -29.13 -8.07 7.26
CA THR A 71 -30.19 -7.30 7.91
C THR A 71 -30.26 -5.92 7.27
N LYS A 72 -31.25 -5.72 6.39
CA LYS A 72 -31.46 -4.42 5.74
C LYS A 72 -31.76 -3.33 6.77
N MET A 73 -31.14 -2.16 6.59
CA MET A 73 -31.36 -1.01 7.45
C MET A 73 -31.68 0.23 6.61
N VAL A 74 -32.71 0.98 7.01
CA VAL A 74 -33.03 2.27 6.38
C VAL A 74 -32.51 3.38 7.29
N VAL A 75 -31.64 4.23 6.75
CA VAL A 75 -31.00 5.34 7.48
C VAL A 75 -31.33 6.66 6.81
N SER A 76 -31.51 7.73 7.60
CA SER A 76 -31.63 9.08 7.05
C SER A 76 -30.28 9.59 6.56
N LEU A 77 -30.27 10.31 5.43
CA LEU A 77 -29.04 10.90 4.90
C LEU A 77 -28.58 12.06 5.79
N GLN A 78 -27.28 12.09 6.11
CA GLN A 78 -26.71 13.08 7.01
C GLN A 78 -26.79 14.52 6.46
N ASN A 79 -26.72 14.67 5.14
CA ASN A 79 -26.82 15.96 4.44
C ASN A 79 -28.27 16.40 4.16
N ASP A 80 -29.24 15.48 4.24
CA ASP A 80 -30.65 15.75 4.01
C ASP A 80 -31.51 14.73 4.80
N PRO A 81 -31.88 15.03 6.05
CA PRO A 81 -32.60 14.10 6.92
C PRO A 81 -33.98 13.68 6.39
N THR A 82 -34.53 14.39 5.39
CA THR A 82 -35.79 14.04 4.74
C THR A 82 -35.64 12.89 3.74
N LYS A 83 -34.41 12.58 3.34
CA LYS A 83 -34.07 11.47 2.46
C LYS A 83 -33.52 10.31 3.26
N SER A 84 -33.70 9.11 2.73
CA SER A 84 -33.15 7.89 3.32
C SER A 84 -32.35 7.09 2.30
N ALA A 85 -31.40 6.29 2.81
CA ALA A 85 -30.71 5.26 2.09
C ALA A 85 -31.03 3.90 2.71
N THR A 86 -31.09 2.87 1.87
CA THR A 86 -31.15 1.48 2.33
C THR A 86 -29.75 0.92 2.31
N LEU A 87 -29.30 0.41 3.45
CA LEU A 87 -28.06 -0.35 3.60
C LEU A 87 -28.41 -1.83 3.54
N ASP A 88 -27.93 -2.52 2.51
CA ASP A 88 -28.27 -3.92 2.23
C ASP A 88 -27.06 -4.74 1.77
N ILE A 89 -25.85 -4.26 2.04
CA ILE A 89 -24.60 -4.96 1.76
C ILE A 89 -23.79 -5.07 3.06
N ASN A 90 -23.40 -6.30 3.41
CA ASN A 90 -22.50 -6.52 4.53
C ASN A 90 -21.11 -5.91 4.25
N LYS A 91 -20.60 -5.20 5.25
CA LYS A 91 -19.27 -4.61 5.30
C LYS A 91 -18.37 -5.37 6.25
N LEU A 92 -17.07 -5.18 6.10
CA LEU A 92 -16.05 -5.72 7.00
C LEU A 92 -15.93 -4.81 8.21
N ILE A 93 -16.43 -5.25 9.37
CA ILE A 93 -16.45 -4.45 10.59
C ILE A 93 -15.46 -5.02 11.61
N VAL A 94 -14.60 -4.17 12.16
CA VAL A 94 -13.61 -4.55 13.19
C VAL A 94 -13.75 -3.66 14.44
N PRO A 95 -13.40 -4.16 15.64
CA PRO A 95 -13.31 -3.32 16.82
C PRO A 95 -12.15 -2.33 16.68
N THR A 96 -12.32 -1.13 17.22
CA THR A 96 -11.28 -0.08 17.21
C THR A 96 -10.41 -0.08 18.47
N ILE A 97 -10.94 -0.62 19.58
CA ILE A 97 -10.29 -0.68 20.90
C ILE A 97 -10.57 -2.02 21.59
N ASP A 98 -9.82 -2.30 22.65
CA ASP A 98 -10.07 -3.38 23.63
C ASP A 98 -10.16 -4.81 23.04
N SER A 99 -9.45 -5.06 21.93
CA SER A 99 -9.30 -6.41 21.37
C SER A 99 -7.83 -6.75 21.16
N SER A 100 -7.36 -7.82 21.82
CA SER A 100 -6.02 -8.39 21.64
C SER A 100 -5.94 -9.40 20.48
N GLU A 101 -7.07 -9.73 19.87
CA GLU A 101 -7.17 -10.65 18.74
C GLU A 101 -7.67 -9.90 17.51
N ARG A 102 -7.30 -10.40 16.31
CA ARG A 102 -7.94 -9.96 15.07
C ARG A 102 -9.37 -10.51 15.03
N ARG A 103 -10.37 -9.63 15.00
CA ARG A 103 -11.79 -9.95 15.01
C ARG A 103 -12.50 -9.16 13.93
N MET A 104 -13.20 -9.88 13.07
CA MET A 104 -14.03 -9.30 12.01
C MET A 104 -15.44 -9.84 12.10
N LYS A 105 -16.42 -8.96 11.91
CA LYS A 105 -17.82 -9.32 11.72
C LYS A 105 -18.35 -8.69 10.45
N TYR A 106 -19.48 -9.21 9.97
CA TYR A 106 -20.15 -8.73 8.78
C TYR A 106 -21.45 -8.03 9.16
N ALA A 107 -21.56 -6.75 8.84
CA ALA A 107 -22.75 -5.96 9.12
C ALA A 107 -22.88 -4.80 8.14
N VAL A 108 -24.09 -4.29 7.94
CA VAL A 108 -24.35 -3.16 7.04
C VAL A 108 -23.87 -1.80 7.58
N LEU A 109 -23.56 -1.73 8.88
CA LEU A 109 -23.14 -0.51 9.56
C LEU A 109 -22.25 -0.87 10.76
N ALA A 110 -21.20 -0.07 10.99
CA ALA A 110 -20.37 -0.17 12.19
C ALA A 110 -21.12 0.34 13.44
N GLY A 111 -20.95 -0.33 14.58
CA GLY A 111 -21.45 0.12 15.86
C GLY A 111 -20.52 1.11 16.58
N GLU A 112 -20.83 1.37 17.86
CA GLU A 112 -19.94 2.11 18.74
C GLU A 112 -18.60 1.37 18.89
N ASN A 113 -17.49 2.11 18.85
CA ASN A 113 -16.13 1.57 18.93
C ASN A 113 -15.78 0.56 17.82
N GLU A 114 -16.49 0.59 16.69
CA GLU A 114 -16.22 -0.23 15.52
C GLU A 114 -15.98 0.65 14.29
N ILE A 115 -15.38 0.08 13.26
CA ILE A 115 -15.16 0.76 11.98
C ILE A 115 -15.37 -0.21 10.81
N ASP A 116 -15.94 0.33 9.73
CA ASP A 116 -15.93 -0.33 8.42
C ASP A 116 -14.54 -0.20 7.78
N VAL A 117 -13.88 -1.33 7.56
CA VAL A 117 -12.56 -1.41 6.93
C VAL A 117 -12.63 -1.89 5.49
N THR A 118 -13.80 -2.05 4.89
CA THR A 118 -13.97 -2.61 3.54
C THR A 118 -13.13 -1.87 2.51
N GLU A 119 -13.27 -0.55 2.41
CA GLU A 119 -12.49 0.28 1.47
C GLU A 119 -11.03 0.47 1.89
N ILE A 120 -10.76 0.38 3.20
CA ILE A 120 -9.39 0.47 3.72
C ILE A 120 -8.61 -0.77 3.27
N ASP A 121 -9.17 -1.96 3.48
CA ASP A 121 -8.53 -3.23 3.18
C ASP A 121 -8.39 -3.46 1.68
N ASP A 122 -9.39 -3.06 0.89
CA ASP A 122 -9.32 -3.05 -0.57
C ASP A 122 -8.11 -2.24 -1.05
N PHE A 123 -8.01 -0.98 -0.60
CA PHE A 123 -6.88 -0.14 -0.97
C PHE A 123 -5.55 -0.68 -0.45
N LEU A 124 -5.48 -1.12 0.81
CA LEU A 124 -4.25 -1.63 1.42
C LEU A 124 -3.73 -2.85 0.66
N GLN A 125 -4.60 -3.74 0.19
CA GLN A 125 -4.21 -4.87 -0.65
C GLN A 125 -3.61 -4.41 -1.98
N LEU A 126 -4.24 -3.44 -2.65
CA LEU A 126 -3.75 -2.93 -3.92
C LEU A 126 -2.36 -2.28 -3.77
N VAL A 127 -2.15 -1.47 -2.73
CA VAL A 127 -0.84 -0.84 -2.50
C VAL A 127 0.20 -1.86 -2.04
N GLU A 128 -0.19 -2.89 -1.29
CA GLU A 128 0.69 -3.99 -0.89
C GLU A 128 1.30 -4.68 -2.13
N GLY A 129 0.47 -4.95 -3.14
CA GLY A 129 0.91 -5.51 -4.42
C GLY A 129 1.98 -4.70 -5.16
N LYS A 130 2.21 -3.44 -4.79
CA LYS A 130 3.21 -2.56 -5.45
C LYS A 130 4.30 -2.02 -4.54
N ALA A 131 4.02 -1.86 -3.25
CA ALA A 131 4.88 -1.16 -2.30
C ALA A 131 5.19 -1.97 -1.03
N ARG A 132 4.90 -3.28 -1.01
CA ARG A 132 5.27 -4.16 0.12
C ARG A 132 6.77 -4.14 0.39
N HIS A 133 7.60 -4.35 -0.63
CA HIS A 133 9.06 -4.28 -0.53
C HIS A 133 9.63 -3.02 -1.20
N TYR A 134 10.77 -2.54 -0.68
CA TYR A 134 11.54 -1.46 -1.30
C TYR A 134 12.56 -2.00 -2.33
N PRO A 135 12.70 -1.36 -3.51
CA PRO A 135 11.96 -0.19 -3.98
C PRO A 135 10.55 -0.55 -4.48
N PRO A 136 9.56 0.35 -4.32
CA PRO A 136 8.20 0.13 -4.82
C PRO A 136 8.17 0.05 -6.35
N ARG A 137 7.21 -0.70 -6.89
CA ARG A 137 7.08 -1.00 -8.32
C ARG A 137 5.78 -0.44 -8.88
N PHE A 138 5.91 0.64 -9.64
CA PHE A 138 4.82 1.26 -10.39
C PHE A 138 5.26 1.41 -11.84
N THR A 139 4.42 1.00 -12.78
CA THR A 139 4.64 1.24 -14.21
C THR A 139 4.23 2.65 -14.59
N GLU A 140 3.19 3.19 -13.92
CA GLU A 140 2.62 4.49 -14.21
C GLU A 140 2.87 5.51 -13.09
N ARG A 141 3.46 6.65 -13.45
CA ARG A 141 3.75 7.73 -12.48
C ARG A 141 2.48 8.30 -11.85
N GLN A 142 1.40 8.39 -12.63
CA GLN A 142 0.13 8.95 -12.17
C GLN A 142 -0.58 8.01 -11.20
N GLU A 143 -0.52 6.70 -11.46
CA GLU A 143 -0.99 5.67 -10.52
C GLU A 143 -0.24 5.78 -9.19
N ARG A 144 1.10 5.85 -9.23
CA ARG A 144 1.91 6.06 -8.01
C ARG A 144 1.43 7.29 -7.24
N LYS A 145 1.23 8.43 -7.91
CA LYS A 145 0.75 9.67 -7.28
C LYS A 145 -0.60 9.49 -6.58
N GLY A 146 -1.54 8.77 -7.20
CA GLY A 146 -2.85 8.45 -6.62
C GLY A 146 -2.72 7.62 -5.35
N TYR A 147 -1.91 6.56 -5.40
CA TYR A 147 -1.64 5.68 -4.25
C TYR A 147 -0.97 6.44 -3.11
N GLU A 148 -0.02 7.33 -3.40
CA GLU A 148 0.62 8.18 -2.40
C GLU A 148 -0.38 9.11 -1.69
N VAL A 149 -1.33 9.70 -2.42
CA VAL A 149 -2.36 10.57 -1.84
C VAL A 149 -3.33 9.76 -0.98
N LYS A 150 -3.84 8.65 -1.51
CA LYS A 150 -4.83 7.82 -0.80
C LYS A 150 -4.23 7.14 0.43
N LEU A 151 -2.98 6.69 0.36
CA LEU A 151 -2.28 6.10 1.50
C LEU A 151 -2.03 7.12 2.61
N LYS A 152 -1.78 8.39 2.30
CA LYS A 152 -1.70 9.46 3.32
C LYS A 152 -3.03 9.65 4.05
N GLU A 153 -4.14 9.67 3.30
CA GLU A 153 -5.48 9.79 3.87
C GLU A 153 -5.78 8.61 4.80
N ILE A 154 -5.55 7.38 4.33
CA ILE A 154 -5.81 6.17 5.10
C ILE A 154 -4.89 6.09 6.33
N THR A 155 -3.60 6.36 6.18
CA THR A 155 -2.67 6.35 7.32
C THR A 155 -3.09 7.39 8.36
N HIS A 156 -3.50 8.59 7.97
CA HIS A 156 -4.00 9.60 8.92
C HIS A 156 -5.22 9.11 9.72
N LYS A 157 -6.19 8.46 9.06
CA LYS A 157 -7.37 7.88 9.74
C LYS A 157 -6.97 6.75 10.69
N LEU A 158 -6.11 5.84 10.23
CA LEU A 158 -5.64 4.71 11.02
C LEU A 158 -4.82 5.17 12.23
N ASP A 159 -3.96 6.18 12.07
CA ASP A 159 -3.14 6.73 13.16
C ASP A 159 -4.01 7.28 14.29
N ALA A 160 -5.08 8.01 13.97
CA ALA A 160 -6.01 8.55 14.97
C ALA A 160 -6.68 7.44 15.83
N LEU A 161 -6.84 6.24 15.27
CA LEU A 161 -7.34 5.07 15.99
C LEU A 161 -6.21 4.33 16.72
N ALA A 162 -5.08 4.13 16.03
CA ALA A 162 -3.95 3.36 16.52
C ALA A 162 -3.22 4.06 17.66
N GLU A 163 -3.20 5.39 17.74
CA GLU A 163 -2.56 6.14 18.82
C GLU A 163 -3.26 5.98 20.17
N LYS A 164 -4.51 5.48 20.20
CA LYS A 164 -5.21 5.17 21.45
C LYS A 164 -4.44 4.09 22.24
N PRO A 165 -4.25 4.23 23.57
CA PRO A 165 -3.50 3.25 24.37
C PRO A 165 -4.06 1.82 24.28
N ASN A 166 -5.39 1.71 24.20
CA ASN A 166 -6.12 0.45 24.10
C ASN A 166 -6.59 0.14 22.67
N ALA A 167 -5.94 0.68 21.64
CA ALA A 167 -6.24 0.35 20.24
C ALA A 167 -6.24 -1.17 20.00
N SER A 168 -7.19 -1.65 19.21
CA SER A 168 -7.33 -3.07 18.91
C SER A 168 -6.17 -3.60 18.05
N MET A 169 -5.95 -4.91 18.12
CA MET A 169 -5.01 -5.63 17.27
C MET A 169 -5.27 -5.40 15.77
N ASP A 170 -6.53 -5.33 15.34
CA ASP A 170 -6.91 -5.05 13.95
C ASP A 170 -6.47 -3.67 13.46
N ILE A 171 -6.67 -2.65 14.29
CA ILE A 171 -6.26 -1.28 13.97
C ILE A 171 -4.74 -1.17 13.97
N LEU A 172 -4.08 -1.74 14.98
CA LEU A 172 -2.62 -1.73 15.04
C LEU A 172 -2.00 -2.39 13.82
N THR A 173 -2.51 -3.56 13.40
CA THR A 173 -2.02 -4.30 12.23
C THR A 173 -2.15 -3.46 10.95
N ARG A 174 -3.30 -2.84 10.72
CA ARG A 174 -3.54 -2.00 9.53
C ARG A 174 -2.67 -0.75 9.54
N ALA A 175 -2.58 -0.05 10.67
CA ALA A 175 -1.76 1.15 10.82
C ALA A 175 -0.27 0.83 10.63
N PHE A 176 0.19 -0.32 11.14
CA PHE A 176 1.53 -0.82 10.94
C PHE A 176 1.84 -1.05 9.45
N LYS A 177 1.04 -1.86 8.75
CA LYS A 177 1.23 -2.15 7.32
C LYS A 177 1.17 -0.88 6.47
N ALA A 178 0.19 -0.01 6.72
CA ALA A 178 0.06 1.28 6.03
C ALA A 178 1.30 2.15 6.23
N SER A 179 1.84 2.22 7.45
CA SER A 179 3.06 2.97 7.75
C SER A 179 4.29 2.38 7.04
N VAL A 180 4.44 1.05 6.97
CA VAL A 180 5.54 0.41 6.21
C VAL A 180 5.46 0.77 4.73
N MET A 181 4.28 0.67 4.12
CA MET A 181 4.10 1.00 2.71
C MET A 181 4.29 2.51 2.44
N ALA A 182 3.88 3.37 3.37
CA ALA A 182 4.09 4.81 3.27
C ALA A 182 5.59 5.18 3.37
N ARG A 183 6.34 4.49 4.22
CA ARG A 183 7.81 4.59 4.27
C ARG A 183 8.42 4.15 2.94
N ASN A 184 8.02 3.00 2.40
CA ASN A 184 8.56 2.47 1.14
C ASN A 184 8.24 3.36 -0.07
N LEU A 185 7.15 4.15 0.00
CA LEU A 185 6.80 5.17 -0.99
C LEU A 185 7.48 6.53 -0.76
N ASP A 186 8.41 6.63 0.20
CA ASP A 186 9.15 7.85 0.53
C ASP A 186 8.25 9.01 1.01
N LEU A 187 7.14 8.70 1.70
CA LEU A 187 6.14 9.72 2.08
C LEU A 187 6.53 10.57 3.28
N GLY A 188 7.62 10.23 3.97
CA GLY A 188 8.16 10.98 5.10
C GLY A 188 8.75 10.06 6.18
N THR A 189 9.72 10.56 6.93
CA THR A 189 10.43 9.78 7.96
C THR A 189 9.56 9.40 9.16
N ALA A 190 8.47 10.14 9.41
CA ALA A 190 7.53 9.85 10.49
C ALA A 190 6.91 8.46 10.39
N TYR A 191 6.72 7.94 9.17
CA TYR A 191 6.15 6.61 8.95
C TYR A 191 7.07 5.49 9.44
N THR A 192 8.39 5.69 9.44
CA THR A 192 9.34 4.74 10.04
C THR A 192 9.08 4.61 11.55
N SER A 193 9.01 5.73 12.27
CA SER A 193 8.77 5.72 13.72
C SER A 193 7.40 5.16 14.08
N LYS A 194 6.36 5.50 13.30
CA LYS A 194 5.01 4.95 13.48
C LYS A 194 4.95 3.45 13.26
N SER A 195 5.52 2.95 12.15
CA SER A 195 5.58 1.51 11.87
C SER A 195 6.28 0.73 13.00
N LEU A 196 7.40 1.25 13.53
CA LEU A 196 8.11 0.64 14.66
C LEU A 196 7.24 0.62 15.92
N THR A 197 6.57 1.73 16.23
CA THR A 197 5.71 1.86 17.41
C THR A 197 4.56 0.87 17.37
N TYR A 198 3.86 0.77 16.23
CA TYR A 198 2.74 -0.14 16.07
C TYR A 198 3.20 -1.61 16.08
N ALA A 199 4.29 -1.94 15.39
CA ALA A 199 4.86 -3.29 15.43
C ALA A 199 5.22 -3.74 16.86
N GLN A 200 5.87 -2.89 17.64
CA GLN A 200 6.23 -3.18 19.03
C GLN A 200 4.99 -3.45 19.89
N ARG A 201 3.91 -2.69 19.70
CA ARG A 201 2.65 -2.90 20.42
C ARG A 201 1.98 -4.21 20.03
N ILE A 202 1.96 -4.55 18.74
CA ILE A 202 1.45 -5.83 18.27
C ILE A 202 2.26 -6.98 18.86
N LEU A 203 3.59 -6.90 18.83
CA LEU A 203 4.47 -7.95 19.34
C LEU A 203 4.46 -8.06 20.87
N ALA A 204 4.07 -7.01 21.58
CA ALA A 204 3.79 -7.09 23.01
C ALA A 204 2.51 -7.89 23.32
N ILE A 205 1.50 -7.81 22.44
CA ILE A 205 0.26 -8.58 22.54
C ILE A 205 0.48 -10.03 22.11
N ASN A 206 1.09 -10.23 20.93
CA ASN A 206 1.38 -11.54 20.36
C ASN A 206 2.82 -11.58 19.80
N PRO A 207 3.81 -12.02 20.61
CA PRO A 207 5.22 -12.08 20.20
C PRO A 207 5.53 -12.99 19.01
N ASN A 208 4.60 -13.88 18.66
CA ASN A 208 4.75 -14.90 17.62
C ASN A 208 3.75 -14.69 16.47
N ASP A 209 3.10 -13.53 16.36
CA ASP A 209 2.21 -13.23 15.24
C ASP A 209 2.97 -13.35 13.90
N PRO A 210 2.64 -14.32 13.02
CA PRO A 210 3.45 -14.59 11.84
C PRO A 210 3.51 -13.41 10.87
N GLU A 211 2.38 -12.77 10.61
CA GLU A 211 2.30 -11.62 9.70
C GLU A 211 3.12 -10.44 10.23
N THR A 212 2.97 -10.08 11.51
CA THR A 212 3.73 -8.97 12.09
C THR A 212 5.22 -9.25 12.09
N ASN A 213 5.63 -10.48 12.43
CA ASN A 213 7.03 -10.89 12.38
C ASN A 213 7.58 -10.82 10.93
N PHE A 214 6.77 -11.17 9.94
CA PHE A 214 7.15 -11.04 8.53
C PHE A 214 7.37 -9.56 8.15
N TRP A 215 6.35 -8.72 8.35
CA TRP A 215 6.39 -7.30 8.01
C TRP A 215 7.49 -6.54 8.74
N PHE A 216 7.68 -6.84 10.02
CA PHE A 216 8.73 -6.21 10.81
C PHE A 216 10.11 -6.71 10.42
N GLY A 217 10.26 -8.02 10.17
CA GLY A 217 11.51 -8.64 9.75
C GLY A 217 12.02 -8.09 8.42
N PHE A 218 11.20 -8.08 7.36
CA PHE A 218 11.64 -7.52 6.08
C PHE A 218 11.80 -6.00 6.19
N GLY A 219 10.94 -5.33 6.97
CA GLY A 219 11.04 -3.88 7.20
C GLY A 219 12.37 -3.47 7.84
N LEU A 220 12.90 -4.27 8.76
CA LEU A 220 14.25 -4.12 9.34
C LEU A 220 15.33 -4.43 8.30
N SER A 221 15.20 -5.55 7.59
CA SER A 221 16.18 -5.99 6.57
C SER A 221 16.43 -4.91 5.51
N GLU A 222 15.34 -4.37 4.95
CA GLU A 222 15.39 -3.32 3.92
C GLU A 222 15.77 -1.94 4.47
N GLY A 223 15.59 -1.73 5.78
CA GLY A 223 16.00 -0.53 6.50
C GLY A 223 17.44 -0.54 7.01
N GLY A 224 18.22 -1.60 6.73
CA GLY A 224 19.62 -1.72 7.18
C GLY A 224 19.84 -2.40 8.54
N GLY A 225 18.79 -2.94 9.15
CA GLY A 225 18.83 -3.74 10.38
C GLY A 225 18.88 -5.24 10.09
N GLN A 226 19.79 -5.69 9.23
CA GLN A 226 19.75 -7.07 8.73
C GLN A 226 20.02 -8.12 9.81
N ARG A 227 20.82 -7.80 10.84
CA ARG A 227 21.07 -8.75 11.94
C ARG A 227 19.85 -8.89 12.84
N GLU A 228 19.19 -7.77 13.10
CA GLU A 228 17.98 -7.64 13.90
C GLU A 228 16.78 -8.28 13.21
N ALA A 229 16.75 -8.29 11.87
CA ALA A 229 15.69 -8.89 11.07
C ALA A 229 15.58 -10.41 11.22
N ILE A 230 16.71 -11.12 11.39
CA ILE A 230 16.80 -12.59 11.39
C ILE A 230 15.77 -13.25 12.32
N PRO A 231 15.72 -12.94 13.64
CA PRO A 231 14.79 -13.61 14.55
C PRO A 231 13.31 -13.40 14.18
N TYR A 232 12.95 -12.27 13.56
CA TYR A 232 11.58 -12.01 13.12
C TYR A 232 11.25 -12.80 11.85
N LEU A 233 12.16 -12.83 10.89
CA LEU A 233 11.99 -13.62 9.66
C LEU A 233 11.91 -15.13 9.97
N ASP A 234 12.71 -15.63 10.93
CA ASP A 234 12.63 -17.01 11.40
C ASP A 234 11.28 -17.34 12.04
N LYS A 235 10.73 -16.42 12.84
CA LYS A 235 9.39 -16.57 13.43
C LYS A 235 8.30 -16.58 12.36
N ALA A 236 8.41 -15.70 11.36
CA ALA A 236 7.49 -15.66 10.24
C ALA A 236 7.49 -16.96 9.42
N ILE A 237 8.68 -17.50 9.14
CA ILE A 237 8.85 -18.80 8.47
C ILE A 237 8.21 -19.92 9.30
N LYS A 238 8.48 -19.97 10.61
CA LYS A 238 7.86 -20.96 11.52
C LYS A 238 6.34 -20.82 11.61
N GLY A 239 5.84 -19.59 11.47
CA GLY A 239 4.43 -19.26 11.41
C GLY A 239 3.78 -19.50 10.04
N GLY A 240 4.51 -20.04 9.07
CA GLY A 240 3.98 -20.43 7.77
C GLY A 240 3.88 -19.32 6.72
N VAL A 241 4.55 -18.17 6.91
CA VAL A 241 4.56 -17.11 5.91
C VAL A 241 5.50 -17.47 4.76
N GLN A 242 4.96 -17.81 3.60
CA GLN A 242 5.72 -18.24 2.43
C GLN A 242 6.79 -17.23 1.99
N GLU A 243 6.43 -15.95 1.84
CA GLU A 243 7.34 -14.92 1.36
C GLU A 243 8.48 -14.59 2.33
N ALA A 244 8.35 -14.99 3.60
CA ALA A 244 9.40 -14.79 4.60
C ALA A 244 10.70 -15.52 4.22
N TYR A 245 10.63 -16.61 3.45
CA TYR A 245 11.82 -17.26 2.90
C TYR A 245 12.59 -16.37 1.93
N LEU A 246 11.89 -15.69 1.01
CA LEU A 246 12.52 -14.78 0.05
C LEU A 246 13.11 -13.56 0.75
N SER A 247 12.40 -13.01 1.74
CA SER A 247 12.90 -11.92 2.58
C SER A 247 14.12 -12.33 3.40
N ALA A 248 14.15 -13.54 3.98
CA ALA A 248 15.29 -14.07 4.71
C ALA A 248 16.49 -14.32 3.79
N ALA A 249 16.27 -14.87 2.60
CA ALA A 249 17.33 -15.06 1.63
C ALA A 249 17.91 -13.72 1.15
N ASN A 250 17.06 -12.71 0.89
CA ASN A 250 17.47 -11.34 0.60
C ASN A 250 18.31 -10.74 1.73
N ASN A 251 17.87 -10.93 2.99
CA ASN A 251 18.58 -10.47 4.17
C ASN A 251 20.00 -11.07 4.25
N PHE A 252 20.15 -12.36 3.96
CA PHE A 252 21.46 -13.00 3.93
C PHE A 252 22.34 -12.55 2.77
N LEU A 253 21.78 -12.19 1.61
CA LEU A 253 22.55 -11.59 0.52
C LEU A 253 23.15 -10.24 0.95
N TRP A 254 22.37 -9.39 1.62
CA TRP A 254 22.85 -8.10 2.16
C TRP A 254 23.97 -8.26 3.20
N LEU A 255 23.94 -9.35 3.97
CA LEU A 255 25.00 -9.70 4.93
C LEU A 255 26.20 -10.41 4.29
N GLU A 256 26.22 -10.54 2.95
CA GLU A 256 27.22 -11.32 2.19
C GLU A 256 27.30 -12.80 2.61
N GLN A 257 26.25 -13.32 3.25
CA GLN A 257 26.14 -14.70 3.71
C GLN A 257 25.53 -15.58 2.62
N LYS A 258 26.16 -15.64 1.44
CA LYS A 258 25.68 -16.39 0.26
C LYS A 258 25.29 -17.84 0.58
N LYS A 259 26.07 -18.53 1.42
CA LYS A 259 25.76 -19.92 1.83
C LYS A 259 24.41 -20.03 2.56
N ASN A 260 24.10 -19.07 3.44
CA ASN A 260 22.86 -19.04 4.19
C ASN A 260 21.69 -18.68 3.27
N ALA A 261 21.85 -17.71 2.36
CA ALA A 261 20.85 -17.38 1.36
C ALA A 261 20.45 -18.60 0.51
N LEU A 262 21.44 -19.35 0.00
CA LEU A 262 21.22 -20.57 -0.78
C LEU A 262 20.55 -21.67 0.05
N GLN A 263 20.91 -21.84 1.31
CA GLN A 263 20.25 -22.80 2.19
C GLN A 263 18.79 -22.42 2.46
N THR A 264 18.51 -21.13 2.67
CA THR A 264 17.14 -20.63 2.84
C THR A 264 16.30 -20.90 1.58
N LEU A 265 16.83 -20.66 0.38
CA LEU A 265 16.14 -20.99 -0.87
C LEU A 265 15.91 -22.50 -1.03
N LYS A 266 16.87 -23.35 -0.67
CA LYS A 266 16.67 -24.81 -0.70
C LYS A 266 15.56 -25.24 0.27
N ASN A 267 15.52 -24.65 1.46
CA ASN A 267 14.44 -24.90 2.41
C ASN A 267 13.09 -24.39 1.88
N TYR A 268 13.07 -23.25 1.19
CA TYR A 268 11.87 -22.70 0.54
C TYR A 268 11.30 -23.70 -0.46
N LYS A 269 12.14 -24.22 -1.36
CA LYS A 269 11.77 -25.24 -2.35
C LYS A 269 11.19 -26.51 -1.71
N ILE A 270 11.72 -26.95 -0.57
CA ILE A 270 11.23 -28.14 0.13
C ILE A 270 9.81 -27.91 0.68
N ASN A 271 9.54 -26.72 1.24
CA ASN A 271 8.25 -26.41 1.86
C ASN A 271 7.18 -25.98 0.84
N TYR A 272 7.59 -25.45 -0.31
CA TYR A 272 6.71 -24.97 -1.38
C TYR A 272 7.18 -25.55 -2.73
N PRO A 273 6.92 -26.84 -3.00
CA PRO A 273 7.41 -27.51 -4.20
C PRO A 273 6.86 -26.94 -5.50
N ASP A 274 5.69 -26.29 -5.48
CA ASP A 274 5.10 -25.62 -6.65
C ASP A 274 5.94 -24.43 -7.13
N GLU A 275 6.80 -23.90 -6.25
CA GLU A 275 7.71 -22.80 -6.54
C GLU A 275 9.09 -23.29 -7.02
N ALA A 276 9.29 -24.60 -7.15
CA ALA A 276 10.58 -25.22 -7.43
C ALA A 276 11.32 -24.59 -8.63
N GLU A 277 10.61 -24.34 -9.73
CA GLU A 277 11.21 -23.78 -10.94
C GLU A 277 11.69 -22.33 -10.71
N VAL A 278 10.89 -21.52 -10.01
CA VAL A 278 11.25 -20.16 -9.64
C VAL A 278 12.48 -20.18 -8.73
N VAL A 279 12.49 -21.06 -7.73
CA VAL A 279 13.58 -21.18 -6.77
C VAL A 279 14.88 -21.66 -7.42
N ASP A 280 14.81 -22.61 -8.36
CA ASP A 280 15.98 -23.08 -9.10
C ASP A 280 16.64 -21.95 -9.90
N ARG A 281 15.82 -21.08 -10.53
CA ARG A 281 16.34 -19.86 -11.17
C ARG A 281 17.00 -18.92 -10.15
N LEU A 282 16.34 -18.64 -9.04
CA LEU A 282 16.90 -17.77 -7.98
C LEU A 282 18.25 -18.29 -7.46
N ILE A 283 18.34 -19.60 -7.23
CA ILE A 283 19.58 -20.27 -6.80
C ILE A 283 20.69 -20.06 -7.84
N GLN A 284 20.42 -20.34 -9.12
CA GLN A 284 21.39 -20.18 -10.20
C GLN A 284 21.88 -18.73 -10.33
N GLU A 285 20.99 -17.76 -10.19
CA GLU A 285 21.31 -16.34 -10.29
C GLU A 285 22.15 -15.84 -9.11
N VAL A 286 21.89 -16.35 -7.90
CA VAL A 286 22.73 -16.08 -6.72
C VAL A 286 24.10 -16.75 -6.87
N GLU A 287 24.13 -17.99 -7.36
CA GLU A 287 25.38 -18.74 -7.59
C GLU A 287 26.28 -18.05 -8.61
N SER A 288 25.71 -17.58 -9.72
CA SER A 288 26.42 -16.82 -10.76
C SER A 288 26.73 -15.37 -10.39
N GLY A 289 26.21 -14.87 -9.27
CA GLY A 289 26.40 -13.47 -8.85
C GLY A 289 25.56 -12.46 -9.62
N LYS A 290 24.64 -12.91 -10.49
CA LYS A 290 23.71 -12.04 -11.22
C LYS A 290 22.64 -11.44 -10.30
N ARG A 291 22.32 -12.13 -9.19
CA ARG A 291 21.33 -11.71 -8.20
C ARG A 291 22.00 -11.33 -6.88
N TRP A 292 21.83 -10.06 -6.51
CA TRP A 292 22.25 -9.52 -5.22
C TRP A 292 21.05 -9.04 -4.37
N ASN A 293 19.83 -9.07 -4.93
CA ASN A 293 18.58 -8.75 -4.26
C ASN A 293 17.44 -9.66 -4.80
N MET A 294 16.58 -10.19 -3.93
CA MET A 294 15.49 -11.10 -4.36
C MET A 294 14.39 -10.40 -5.17
N TRP A 295 14.23 -9.09 -4.97
CA TRP A 295 13.27 -8.22 -5.65
C TRP A 295 13.85 -7.55 -6.91
N GLN A 296 15.06 -7.94 -7.31
CA GLN A 296 15.69 -7.49 -8.54
C GLN A 296 14.95 -8.05 -9.76
N VAL A 297 14.62 -7.15 -10.70
CA VAL A 297 14.17 -7.52 -12.05
C VAL A 297 15.41 -7.78 -12.88
N LEU A 298 15.51 -8.99 -13.43
CA LEU A 298 16.56 -9.37 -14.37
C LEU A 298 15.96 -9.34 -15.78
N ASN A 299 16.62 -8.64 -16.69
CA ASN A 299 16.26 -8.58 -18.11
C ASN A 299 16.97 -9.68 -18.90
#